data_AF-A0A6B3HYS0-F1
#
_entry.id   AF-A0A6B3HYS0-F1
#
_cell.length_a   1.000
_cell.length_b   1.000
_cell.length_c   1.000
_cell.angle_alpha   90.00
_cell.angle_beta   90.00
_cell.angle_gamma   90.00
#
_symmetry.space_group_name_H-M   'P 1'
#
loop_
_entity.id
_entity.type
_entity.pdbx_description
1 polymer ?
#
loop_
_entity_poly.entity_id
_entity_poly.type
_entity_poly.pdbx_seq_one_letter_code
_entity_poly.pdbx_strand_id
1 'polypeptide(L)' 'MEANTRSTGRLPAAFLTPGSSSFMDFLSDQSPEMLPGNRSLPPLQGAIEAPHGTTIVAASFPGGVVLAGDRRATMGNM' A
#
# COMPACT_ATOMS: atom_id res chain seq x y z
N MET A 1 -1.14 -20.50 -19.25
CA MET A 1 0.14 -21.09 -19.69
C MET A 1 1.21 -20.51 -18.78
N GLU A 2 1.45 -21.14 -17.62
CA GLU A 2 2.42 -20.66 -16.64
C GLU A 2 3.84 -20.89 -17.16
N ALA A 3 4.63 -19.81 -17.26
CA ALA A 3 6.06 -19.91 -17.45
C ALA A 3 6.75 -19.72 -16.09
N ASN A 4 6.83 -20.82 -15.33
CA ASN A 4 7.75 -20.92 -14.20
C ASN A 4 9.19 -20.80 -14.74
N THR A 5 9.82 -19.66 -14.51
CA THR A 5 11.18 -19.37 -14.99
C THR A 5 12.13 -19.12 -13.82
N ARG A 6 12.39 -20.17 -13.05
CA ARG A 6 13.70 -20.26 -12.38
C ARG A 6 14.74 -20.71 -13.40
N SER A 7 15.33 -19.81 -14.18
CA SER A 7 16.65 -19.98 -14.82
C SER A 7 16.94 -18.83 -15.81
N THR A 8 18.18 -18.32 -15.80
CA THR A 8 18.81 -17.36 -16.74
C THR A 8 18.82 -15.86 -16.43
N GLY A 9 18.56 -15.39 -15.20
CA GLY A 9 18.82 -13.97 -14.83
C GLY A 9 18.10 -12.90 -15.68
N ARG A 10 17.17 -13.31 -16.54
CA ARG A 10 16.34 -12.43 -17.35
C ARG A 10 15.14 -12.01 -16.52
N LEU A 11 14.80 -10.73 -16.60
CA LEU A 11 13.57 -10.22 -15.99
C LEU A 11 12.35 -10.91 -16.61
N PRO A 12 11.33 -11.27 -15.82
CA PRO A 12 10.06 -11.77 -16.33
C PRO A 12 9.46 -10.82 -17.38
N ALA A 13 8.72 -11.36 -18.35
CA ALA A 13 8.16 -10.60 -19.47
C ALA A 13 7.33 -9.38 -19.02
N ALA A 14 6.62 -9.51 -17.89
CA ALA A 14 5.84 -8.44 -17.29
C ALA A 14 6.62 -7.13 -17.05
N PHE A 15 7.92 -7.23 -16.71
CA PHE A 15 8.78 -6.05 -16.49
C PHE A 15 9.23 -5.35 -17.77
N LEU A 16 8.97 -5.96 -18.94
CA LEU A 16 9.35 -5.45 -20.25
C LEU A 16 8.13 -5.03 -21.07
N THR A 17 6.92 -5.35 -20.62
CA THR A 17 5.67 -4.98 -21.29
C THR A 17 5.44 -3.47 -21.13
N PRO A 18 5.36 -2.69 -22.22
CA PRO A 18 4.98 -1.29 -22.15
C PRO A 18 3.57 -1.17 -21.57
N GLY A 19 3.41 -0.32 -20.55
CA GLY A 19 2.15 -0.11 -19.84
C GLY A 19 2.11 1.27 -19.18
N SER A 20 1.18 1.46 -18.25
CA SER A 20 1.18 2.68 -17.44
C SER A 20 2.41 2.70 -16.52
N SER A 21 2.83 3.88 -16.08
CA SER A 21 3.87 4.03 -15.04
C SER A 21 3.32 3.83 -13.62
N SER A 22 2.10 3.29 -13.48
CA SER A 22 1.47 3.01 -12.20
C SER A 22 1.92 1.67 -11.67
N PHE A 23 2.62 1.69 -10.54
CA PHE A 23 2.95 0.45 -9.83
C PHE A 23 1.69 -0.29 -9.33
N MET A 24 0.62 0.45 -9.01
CA MET A 24 -0.65 -0.15 -8.59
C MET A 24 -1.31 -0.91 -9.73
N ASP A 25 -1.26 -0.41 -10.97
CA ASP A 25 -1.80 -1.10 -12.15
C ASP A 25 -0.98 -2.37 -12.43
N PHE A 26 0.35 -2.27 -12.36
CA PHE A 26 1.23 -3.43 -12.51
C PHE A 26 0.93 -4.52 -11.47
N LEU A 27 0.76 -4.15 -10.19
CA LEU A 27 0.37 -5.09 -9.14
C LEU A 27 -1.02 -5.69 -9.39
N SER A 28 -1.97 -4.89 -9.89
CA SER A 28 -3.31 -5.36 -10.23
C SER A 28 -3.31 -6.46 -11.29
N ASP A 29 -2.36 -6.44 -12.22
CA ASP A 29 -2.24 -7.45 -13.28
C ASP A 29 -1.36 -8.64 -12.88
N GLN A 30 -0.25 -8.39 -12.17
CA GLN A 30 0.80 -9.39 -11.94
C GLN A 30 0.73 -10.09 -10.58
N SER A 31 0.22 -9.42 -9.54
CA SER A 31 0.12 -9.96 -8.18
C SER A 31 -1.04 -9.29 -7.42
N PRO A 32 -2.30 -9.50 -7.85
CA PRO A 32 -3.46 -8.77 -7.33
C PRO A 32 -3.65 -8.93 -5.81
N GLU A 33 -3.20 -10.04 -5.25
CA GLU A 33 -3.28 -10.36 -3.81
C GLU A 33 -2.41 -9.45 -2.93
N MET A 34 -1.39 -8.80 -3.51
CA MET A 34 -0.57 -7.82 -2.78
C MET A 34 -1.28 -6.47 -2.60
N LEU A 35 -2.37 -6.21 -3.35
CA LEU A 35 -3.13 -4.98 -3.21
C LEU A 35 -3.89 -4.95 -1.88
N PRO A 36 -3.88 -3.81 -1.16
CA PRO A 36 -4.62 -3.68 0.11
C PRO A 36 -6.12 -3.97 -0.02
N GLY A 37 -6.73 -3.57 -1.14
CA GLY A 37 -8.17 -3.69 -1.38
C GLY A 37 -8.67 -5.11 -1.67
N ASN A 38 -7.79 -6.06 -1.97
CA ASN A 38 -8.17 -7.44 -2.28
C ASN A 38 -8.27 -8.35 -1.05
N ARG A 39 -8.03 -7.81 0.15
CA ARG A 39 -8.15 -8.57 1.38
C ARG A 39 -9.62 -8.66 1.78
N SER A 40 -10.11 -9.89 1.95
CA SER A 40 -11.37 -10.12 2.66
C SER A 40 -11.15 -9.71 4.12
N LEU A 41 -11.82 -8.64 4.54
CA LEU A 41 -11.79 -8.20 5.92
C LEU A 41 -12.92 -8.90 6.68
N PRO A 42 -12.69 -9.35 7.93
CA PRO A 42 -13.78 -9.82 8.77
C PRO A 42 -14.83 -8.70 8.93
N PRO A 43 -16.12 -9.03 9.01
CA PRO A 43 -17.17 -8.04 9.29
C PRO A 43 -16.81 -7.26 10.55
N LEU A 44 -16.84 -5.93 10.47
CA LEU A 44 -16.54 -5.09 11.63
C LEU A 44 -17.66 -5.26 12.67
N GLN A 45 -17.38 -5.99 13.75
CA GLN A 45 -18.28 -6.17 14.88
C GLN A 45 -17.76 -5.32 16.05
N GLY A 46 -18.21 -4.07 16.14
CA GLY A 46 -17.80 -3.16 17.21
C GLY A 46 -16.59 -2.29 16.85
N ALA A 47 -15.69 -2.07 17.82
CA ALA A 47 -14.54 -1.19 17.67
C ALA A 47 -13.41 -1.82 16.81
N ILE A 48 -12.56 -0.98 16.22
CA ILE A 48 -11.38 -1.44 15.49
C ILE A 48 -10.33 -1.91 16.50
N GLU A 49 -10.05 -3.22 16.53
CA GLU A 49 -9.01 -3.81 17.38
C GLU A 49 -7.63 -3.79 16.69
N ALA A 50 -7.18 -2.60 16.31
CA ALA A 50 -5.85 -2.38 15.73
C ALA A 50 -5.30 -1.03 16.20
N PRO A 51 -3.98 -0.87 16.39
CA PRO A 51 -3.40 0.43 16.74
C PRO A 51 -3.76 1.47 15.69
N HIS A 52 -4.35 2.57 16.13
CA HIS A 52 -4.88 3.61 15.27
C HIS A 52 -4.78 4.99 15.92
N GLY A 53 -5.13 6.04 15.17
CA GLY A 53 -5.21 7.40 15.71
C GLY A 53 -3.83 8.03 15.91
N THR A 54 -3.39 8.75 14.88
CA THR A 54 -2.32 9.75 14.96
C THR A 54 -2.91 11.11 14.61
N THR A 55 -2.38 12.19 15.17
CA THR A 55 -2.71 13.56 14.75
C THR A 55 -1.65 14.02 13.77
N ILE A 56 -2.06 14.31 12.54
CA ILE A 56 -1.20 14.84 11.48
C ILE A 56 -1.66 16.24 11.14
N VAL A 57 -0.72 17.19 11.10
CA VAL A 57 -0.96 18.57 10.69
C VAL A 57 -0.08 18.94 9.50
N ALA A 58 -0.57 19.85 8.67
CA ALA A 58 0.16 20.41 7.54
C ALA A 58 0.02 21.93 7.53
N ALA A 59 1.08 22.63 7.17
CA ALA A 59 1.06 24.08 6.97
C ALA A 59 1.85 24.46 5.72
N SER A 60 1.34 25.43 4.96
CA SER A 60 2.01 26.01 3.81
C SER A 60 2.83 27.23 4.23
N PHE A 61 3.89 27.50 3.46
CA PHE A 61 4.69 28.71 3.59
C PHE A 61 5.25 29.09 2.20
N PRO A 62 5.74 30.33 2.00
CA PRO A 62 6.37 30.69 0.74
C PRO A 62 7.52 29.74 0.39
N GLY A 63 7.40 29.00 -0.72
CA GLY A 63 8.40 28.04 -1.19
C GLY A 63 8.20 26.60 -0.73
N GLY A 64 7.16 26.27 0.04
CA GLY A 64 6.91 24.87 0.37
C GLY A 64 5.77 24.58 1.34
N VAL A 65 5.83 23.36 1.87
CA VAL A 65 4.89 22.83 2.87
C VAL A 65 5.67 22.08 3.94
N VAL A 66 5.15 22.08 5.16
CA VAL A 66 5.66 21.25 6.25
C VAL A 66 4.55 20.31 6.73
N LEU A 67 4.94 19.09 7.08
CA LEU A 67 4.09 18.08 7.69
C LEU A 67 4.66 17.72 9.06
N ALA A 68 3.80 17.59 10.06
CA ALA A 68 4.17 17.08 11.37
C ALA A 68 3.11 16.09 11.86
N GLY A 69 3.56 15.11 12.64
CA GLY A 69 2.68 14.12 13.26
C GLY A 69 3.13 13.81 14.68
N ASP A 70 2.19 13.46 15.54
CA ASP A 70 2.53 12.91 16.85
C ASP A 70 2.92 11.42 16.76
N ARG A 71 3.33 10.85 17.88
CA ARG A 71 3.79 9.44 17.97
C ARG A 71 2.80 8.52 18.69
N ARG A 72 1.63 9.03 19.07
CA ARG A 72 0.62 8.22 19.75
C ARG A 72 0.01 7.24 18.77
N ALA A 73 -0.25 6.03 19.25
CA ALA A 73 -1.16 5.08 18.63
C ALA A 73 -2.01 4.49 19.75
N THR A 74 -3.31 4.38 19.53
CA THR A 74 -4.27 3.89 20.51
C THR A 74 -4.96 2.61 20.04
N MET A 75 -5.39 1.77 20.98
CA MET A 75 -6.28 0.65 20.73
C MET A 75 -7.31 0.59 21.86
N GLY A 76 -8.55 1.00 21.57
CA GLY A 76 -9.53 1.27 22.62
C GLY A 76 -9.10 2.48 23.47
N ASN A 77 -9.02 2.31 24.79
CA ASN A 77 -8.60 3.35 25.74
C ASN A 77 -7.11 3.29 26.13
N MET A 78 -6.34 2.36 25.55
CA MET A 78 -4.89 2.25 25.71
C MET A 78 -4.15 3.01 24.62
#